data_AF-A0A3B9ZUH5-F1
#
_entry.id   AF-A0A3B9ZUH5-F1
#
_cell.length_a   1.000
_cell.length_b   1.000
_cell.length_c   1.000
_cell.angle_alpha   90.00
_cell.angle_beta   90.00
_cell.angle_gamma   90.00
#
_symmetry.space_group_name_H-M   'P 1'
#
loop_
_entity.id
_entity.type
_entity.pdbx_description
1 polymer ?
#
loop_
_entity_poly.entity_id
_entity_poly.type
_entity_poly.pdbx_seq_one_letter_code
_entity_poly.pdbx_strand_id
1 'polypeptide(L)'
;NPGRFGAGVTGIPFTDTKRLKNECGLSYSGKETHEPSSVFVYEVIEAYGGVNQFYKDFYINSISPLGFTICDSKGKEKNYNYYDSKALTDAVYDFCVENIKQQIEFGIKTDICYCFGTGQNEKFLRLLNDQYGFFQKIIALEHPRFVMQYKAKTKLEYIEKYVQAFHQIG
;
A
#
# COMPACT_ATOMS: atom_id res chain seq x y z
N ASN A 1 -3.37 4.08 -3.63
CA ASN A 1 -4.75 3.64 -3.96
C ASN A 1 -4.72 2.22 -4.50
N PRO A 2 -5.84 1.49 -4.46
CA PRO A 2 -5.97 0.19 -5.11
C PRO A 2 -5.67 0.27 -6.61
N GLY A 3 -5.04 -0.78 -7.14
CA GLY A 3 -4.91 -1.04 -8.57
C GLY A 3 -5.83 -2.15 -9.01
N ARG A 4 -6.25 -2.14 -10.28
CA ARG A 4 -7.28 -3.07 -10.82
C ARG A 4 -6.94 -4.57 -10.74
N PHE A 5 -5.66 -4.92 -10.60
CA PHE A 5 -5.17 -6.31 -10.71
C PHE A 5 -4.83 -6.98 -9.37
N GLY A 6 -4.75 -6.18 -8.30
CA GLY A 6 -4.39 -6.64 -6.95
C GLY A 6 -5.59 -6.60 -6.03
N ALA A 7 -5.57 -5.64 -5.09
CA ALA A 7 -6.71 -5.31 -4.24
C ALA A 7 -8.01 -5.02 -5.02
N GLY A 8 -7.93 -4.63 -6.31
CA GLY A 8 -9.11 -4.52 -7.18
C GLY A 8 -9.86 -5.83 -7.43
N VAL A 9 -9.26 -6.99 -7.10
CA VAL A 9 -9.85 -8.33 -7.28
C VAL A 9 -10.22 -8.99 -5.96
N THR A 10 -9.38 -8.85 -4.93
CA THR A 10 -9.60 -9.44 -3.60
C THR A 10 -10.24 -8.48 -2.60
N GLY A 11 -10.18 -7.18 -2.84
CA GLY A 11 -10.50 -6.13 -1.87
C GLY A 11 -9.43 -5.90 -0.80
N ILE A 12 -8.35 -6.70 -0.80
CA ILE A 12 -7.35 -6.70 0.27
C ILE A 12 -6.03 -6.07 -0.23
N PRO A 13 -5.52 -5.01 0.43
CA PRO A 13 -4.29 -4.33 0.03
C PRO A 13 -3.08 -5.27 -0.09
N PHE A 14 -2.41 -5.22 -1.23
CA PHE A 14 -1.24 -6.07 -1.55
C PHE A 14 -1.44 -7.57 -1.37
N THR A 15 -2.68 -8.06 -1.44
CA THR A 15 -2.99 -9.48 -1.35
C THR A 15 -3.71 -9.91 -2.63
N ASP A 16 -2.96 -10.52 -3.54
CA ASP A 16 -3.56 -11.18 -4.70
C ASP A 16 -4.14 -12.55 -4.32
N THR A 17 -4.86 -13.19 -5.24
CA THR A 17 -5.60 -14.42 -4.94
C THR A 17 -4.65 -15.57 -4.53
N LYS A 18 -3.42 -15.59 -5.05
CA LYS A 18 -2.42 -16.60 -4.71
C LYS A 18 -1.95 -16.46 -3.26
N ARG A 19 -1.63 -15.24 -2.83
CA ARG A 19 -1.23 -14.99 -1.43
C ARG A 19 -2.40 -15.15 -0.46
N LEU A 20 -3.60 -14.74 -0.87
CA LEU A 20 -4.82 -14.96 -0.09
C LEU A 20 -5.02 -16.44 0.25
N LYS A 21 -4.82 -17.32 -0.73
CA LYS A 21 -4.98 -18.77 -0.57
C LYS A 21 -3.80 -19.41 0.17
N ASN A 22 -2.58 -19.15 -0.27
CA ASN A 22 -1.41 -19.89 0.19
C ASN A 22 -0.88 -19.39 1.53
N GLU A 23 -0.90 -18.07 1.76
CA GLU A 23 -0.32 -17.48 2.95
C GLU A 23 -1.39 -17.18 4.02
N CYS A 24 -2.60 -16.76 3.61
CA CYS A 24 -3.69 -16.48 4.56
C CYS A 24 -4.66 -17.65 4.78
N GLY A 25 -4.55 -18.73 3.99
CA GLY A 25 -5.46 -19.88 4.11
C GLY A 25 -6.92 -19.60 3.73
N LEU A 26 -7.20 -18.49 3.03
CA LEU A 26 -8.54 -18.07 2.65
C LEU A 26 -8.84 -18.49 1.21
N SER A 27 -9.97 -19.17 1.00
CA SER A 27 -10.37 -19.63 -0.32
C SER A 27 -10.83 -18.47 -1.21
N TYR A 28 -10.59 -18.60 -2.52
CA TYR A 28 -11.06 -17.66 -3.53
C TYR A 28 -11.62 -18.44 -4.73
N SER A 29 -12.82 -18.08 -5.19
CA SER A 29 -13.59 -18.83 -6.21
C SER A 29 -13.52 -18.23 -7.62
N GLY A 30 -12.65 -17.24 -7.86
CA GLY A 30 -12.47 -16.59 -9.15
C GLY A 30 -11.17 -16.96 -9.87
N LYS A 31 -10.85 -16.19 -10.92
CA LYS A 31 -9.60 -16.34 -11.68
C LYS A 31 -8.40 -16.00 -10.79
N GLU A 32 -7.40 -16.88 -10.78
CA GLU A 32 -6.16 -16.59 -10.06
C GLU A 32 -5.42 -15.40 -10.69
N THR A 33 -4.95 -14.50 -9.84
CA THR A 33 -4.15 -13.34 -10.21
C THR A 33 -2.73 -13.45 -9.66
N HIS A 34 -1.81 -12.73 -10.30
CA HIS A 34 -0.43 -12.62 -9.84
C HIS A 34 -0.01 -11.15 -9.85
N GLU A 35 0.15 -10.56 -8.68
CA GLU A 35 0.65 -9.21 -8.49
C GLU A 35 2.09 -9.24 -7.91
N PRO A 36 3.09 -8.72 -8.63
CA PRO A 36 4.47 -8.65 -8.12
C PRO A 36 4.60 -7.91 -6.78
N SER A 37 3.85 -6.82 -6.58
CA SER A 37 3.84 -6.11 -5.29
C SER A 37 3.37 -6.99 -4.15
N SER A 38 2.35 -7.84 -4.38
CA SER A 38 1.86 -8.82 -3.42
C SER A 38 2.92 -9.87 -3.08
N VAL A 39 3.72 -10.31 -4.06
CA VAL A 39 4.85 -11.22 -3.78
C VAL A 39 5.80 -10.58 -2.77
N PHE A 40 6.25 -9.36 -3.05
CA PHE A 40 7.21 -8.67 -2.20
C PHE A 40 6.67 -8.41 -0.79
N VAL A 41 5.43 -7.94 -0.66
CA VAL A 41 4.83 -7.66 0.66
C VAL A 41 4.72 -8.93 1.48
N TYR A 42 4.35 -10.07 0.90
CA TYR A 42 4.28 -11.32 1.64
C TYR A 42 5.66 -11.91 1.99
N GLU A 43 6.69 -11.68 1.18
CA GLU A 43 8.07 -12.00 1.57
C GLU A 43 8.54 -11.13 2.76
N VAL A 44 8.13 -9.86 2.82
CA VAL A 44 8.36 -8.99 3.99
C VAL A 44 7.60 -9.48 5.21
N ILE A 45 6.31 -9.83 5.06
CA ILE A 45 5.47 -10.37 6.14
C ILE A 45 6.09 -11.65 6.70
N GLU A 46 6.55 -12.54 5.84
CA GLU A 46 7.22 -13.77 6.26
C GLU A 46 8.50 -13.46 7.04
N ALA A 47 9.36 -12.57 6.52
CA ALA A 47 10.59 -12.16 7.21
C ALA A 47 10.34 -11.43 8.54
N TYR A 48 9.17 -10.80 8.73
CA TYR A 48 8.77 -10.17 9.98
C TYR A 48 8.34 -11.19 11.06
N GLY A 49 7.90 -12.38 10.66
CA GLY A 49 7.37 -13.41 11.58
C GLY A 49 6.05 -14.05 11.12
N GLY A 50 5.67 -13.87 9.85
CA GLY A 50 4.50 -14.48 9.25
C GLY A 50 3.21 -13.67 9.40
N VAL A 51 2.16 -14.09 8.70
CA VAL A 51 0.89 -13.37 8.56
C VAL A 51 0.21 -13.06 9.89
N ASN A 52 0.23 -13.99 10.85
CA ASN A 52 -0.44 -13.82 12.13
C ASN A 52 0.24 -12.78 13.01
N GLN A 53 1.58 -12.77 13.03
CA GLN A 53 2.34 -11.79 13.78
C GLN A 53 2.21 -10.41 13.12
N PHE A 54 2.38 -10.34 11.80
CA PHE A 54 2.31 -9.08 11.07
C PHE A 54 0.95 -8.39 11.21
N TYR A 55 -0.16 -9.10 10.93
CA TYR A 55 -1.49 -8.49 10.97
C TYR A 55 -2.04 -8.28 12.40
N LYS A 56 -1.36 -8.80 13.43
CA LYS A 56 -1.61 -8.41 14.82
C LYS A 56 -1.06 -7.02 15.12
N ASP A 57 0.05 -6.65 14.50
CA ASP A 57 0.76 -5.40 14.77
C ASP A 57 0.43 -4.30 13.73
N PHE A 58 0.11 -4.68 12.50
CA PHE A 58 -0.04 -3.76 11.37
C PHE A 58 -1.37 -3.88 10.64
N TYR A 59 -1.87 -2.73 10.22
CA TYR A 59 -2.99 -2.59 9.32
C TYR A 59 -2.53 -1.87 8.04
N ILE A 60 -2.73 -2.50 6.88
CA ILE A 60 -2.37 -1.91 5.59
C ILE A 60 -3.61 -1.29 4.95
N ASN A 61 -3.52 -0.03 4.55
CA ASN A 61 -4.50 0.64 3.70
C ASN A 61 -3.83 1.67 2.78
N SER A 62 -4.61 2.50 2.11
CA SER A 62 -4.15 3.50 1.16
C SER A 62 -4.90 4.82 1.30
N ILE A 63 -4.24 5.92 0.96
CA ILE A 63 -4.73 7.29 1.14
C ILE A 63 -6.05 7.53 0.42
N SER A 64 -6.11 7.23 -0.89
CA SER A 64 -7.38 7.12 -1.60
C SER A 64 -7.90 5.69 -1.52
N PRO A 65 -9.10 5.45 -0.97
CA PRO A 65 -9.67 4.11 -0.83
C PRO A 65 -10.16 3.54 -2.17
N LEU A 66 -10.26 4.38 -3.22
CA LEU A 66 -10.64 3.97 -4.56
C LEU A 66 -9.45 4.02 -5.54
N GLY A 67 -9.48 3.10 -6.50
CA GLY A 67 -8.56 3.06 -7.64
C GLY A 67 -9.11 3.82 -8.84
N PHE A 68 -8.23 4.28 -9.71
CA PHE A 68 -8.58 5.02 -10.93
C PHE A 68 -7.96 4.34 -12.15
N THR A 69 -8.64 4.42 -13.28
CA THR A 69 -8.11 3.98 -14.57
C THR A 69 -8.21 5.09 -15.60
N ILE A 70 -7.31 5.06 -16.58
CA ILE A 70 -7.32 5.97 -17.74
C ILE A 70 -7.10 5.17 -19.01
N CYS A 71 -7.86 5.49 -20.05
CA CYS A 71 -7.67 4.92 -21.39
C CYS A 71 -6.77 5.85 -22.22
N ASP A 72 -5.73 5.29 -22.85
CA ASP A 72 -4.95 6.04 -23.81
C ASP A 72 -5.65 6.17 -25.18
N SER A 73 -5.06 6.94 -26.09
CA SER A 73 -5.60 7.18 -27.44
C SER A 73 -5.75 5.91 -28.28
N LYS A 74 -5.15 4.78 -27.87
CA LYS A 74 -5.27 3.47 -28.52
C LYS A 74 -6.29 2.57 -27.80
N GLY A 75 -7.05 3.11 -26.84
CA GLY A 75 -8.04 2.37 -26.03
C GLY A 75 -7.43 1.47 -24.96
N LYS A 76 -6.12 1.56 -24.68
CA LYS A 76 -5.48 0.74 -23.66
C LYS A 76 -5.70 1.37 -22.29
N GLU A 77 -6.46 0.67 -21.46
CA GLU A 77 -6.70 1.05 -20.08
C GLU A 77 -5.46 0.77 -19.18
N LYS A 78 -5.09 1.78 -18.40
CA LYS A 78 -3.95 1.77 -17.46
C LYS A 78 -4.44 2.18 -16.07
N ASN A 79 -3.78 1.63 -15.03
CA ASN A 79 -3.98 2.14 -13.66
C ASN A 79 -3.47 3.57 -13.56
N TYR A 80 -4.17 4.37 -12.75
CA TYR A 80 -3.86 5.77 -12.50
C TYR A 80 -3.84 6.01 -11.00
N ASN A 81 -2.84 6.73 -10.51
CA ASN A 81 -2.73 7.09 -9.10
C ASN A 81 -3.47 8.38 -8.84
N TYR A 82 -3.93 8.55 -7.60
CA TYR A 82 -4.64 9.76 -7.19
C TYR A 82 -3.79 11.04 -7.36
N TYR A 83 -2.46 10.91 -7.40
CA TYR A 83 -1.50 12.01 -7.58
C TYR A 83 -0.95 12.16 -9.01
N ASP A 84 -1.44 11.40 -10.00
CA ASP A 84 -0.88 11.44 -11.37
C ASP A 84 -1.27 12.71 -12.14
N SER A 85 -2.32 13.43 -11.72
CA SER A 85 -2.63 14.79 -12.19
C SER A 85 -3.10 15.69 -11.05
N LYS A 86 -2.82 16.99 -11.17
CA LYS A 86 -3.29 17.98 -10.20
C LYS A 86 -4.82 17.99 -10.11
N ALA A 87 -5.51 17.95 -11.24
CA ALA A 87 -6.98 17.96 -11.28
C ALA A 87 -7.60 16.78 -10.51
N LEU A 88 -7.06 15.56 -10.68
CA LEU A 88 -7.52 14.41 -9.91
C LEU A 88 -7.17 14.55 -8.42
N THR A 89 -5.94 14.97 -8.12
CA THR A 89 -5.48 15.16 -6.74
C THR A 89 -6.39 16.13 -5.98
N ASP A 90 -6.71 17.27 -6.60
CA ASP A 90 -7.61 18.28 -6.04
C ASP A 90 -9.03 17.70 -5.87
N ALA A 91 -9.55 16.97 -6.87
CA ALA A 91 -10.90 16.41 -6.83
C ALA A 91 -11.09 15.34 -5.76
N VAL A 92 -10.05 14.60 -5.39
CA VAL A 92 -10.13 13.54 -4.37
C VAL A 92 -9.52 13.94 -3.02
N TYR A 93 -9.08 15.20 -2.87
CA TYR A 93 -8.36 15.66 -1.68
C TYR A 93 -9.17 15.42 -0.40
N ASP A 94 -10.39 15.98 -0.33
CA ASP A 94 -11.25 15.85 0.85
C ASP A 94 -11.64 14.40 1.11
N PHE A 95 -11.82 13.61 0.05
CA PHE A 95 -12.11 12.18 0.16
C PHE A 95 -10.94 11.40 0.76
N CYS A 96 -9.69 11.76 0.43
CA CYS A 96 -8.50 11.17 1.02
C CYS A 96 -8.36 11.55 2.50
N VAL A 97 -8.60 12.82 2.84
CA VAL A 97 -8.56 13.32 4.23
C VAL A 97 -9.58 12.58 5.08
N GLU A 98 -10.82 12.46 4.59
CA GLU A 98 -11.90 11.77 5.29
C GLU A 98 -11.60 10.28 5.47
N ASN A 99 -11.07 9.62 4.43
CA ASN A 99 -10.66 8.22 4.54
C ASN A 99 -9.59 8.03 5.62
N ILE A 100 -8.54 8.86 5.68
CA ILE A 100 -7.50 8.75 6.72
C ILE A 100 -8.11 8.89 8.12
N LYS A 101 -9.02 9.85 8.33
CA LYS A 101 -9.71 10.04 9.61
C LYS A 101 -10.49 8.78 10.02
N GLN A 102 -11.29 8.23 9.11
CA GLN A 102 -12.05 7.01 9.36
C GLN A 102 -11.16 5.82 9.70
N GLN A 103 -10.02 5.68 9.00
CA GLN A 103 -9.07 4.61 9.33
C GLN A 103 -8.47 4.78 10.73
N ILE A 104 -8.18 6.01 11.15
CA ILE A 104 -7.68 6.29 12.51
C ILE A 104 -8.74 5.95 13.56
N GLU A 105 -10.01 6.25 13.30
CA GLU A 105 -11.14 5.94 14.18
C GLU A 105 -11.33 4.43 14.44
N PHE A 106 -10.75 3.54 13.63
CA PHE A 106 -10.73 2.10 13.90
C PHE A 106 -9.83 1.70 15.08
N GLY A 107 -9.18 2.68 15.75
CA GLY A 107 -8.29 2.45 16.88
C GLY A 107 -6.82 2.28 16.47
N ILE A 108 -6.43 2.82 15.32
CA ILE A 108 -5.06 2.75 14.82
C ILE A 108 -4.16 3.68 15.62
N LYS A 109 -3.02 3.17 16.10
CA LYS A 109 -1.99 3.97 16.74
C LYS A 109 -1.41 4.98 15.76
N THR A 110 -1.28 6.24 16.18
CA THR A 110 -0.84 7.33 15.33
C THR A 110 0.62 7.76 15.57
N ASP A 111 1.38 7.03 16.38
CA ASP A 111 2.79 7.33 16.62
C ASP A 111 3.62 7.23 15.33
N ILE A 112 3.42 6.17 14.54
CA ILE A 112 4.17 5.92 13.30
C ILE A 112 3.23 5.49 12.18
N CYS A 113 3.29 6.18 11.04
CA CYS A 113 2.71 5.74 9.77
C CYS A 113 3.81 5.32 8.79
N TYR A 114 3.68 4.11 8.22
CA TYR A 114 4.58 3.63 7.16
C TYR A 114 4.00 3.94 5.78
N CYS A 115 4.73 4.70 4.98
CA CYS A 115 4.31 5.13 3.66
C CYS A 115 5.04 4.37 2.55
N PHE A 116 4.34 3.49 1.83
CA PHE A 116 4.91 2.79 0.68
C PHE A 116 4.91 3.70 -0.56
N GLY A 117 6.10 4.21 -0.92
CA GLY A 117 6.34 5.09 -2.06
C GLY A 117 7.02 6.38 -1.66
N THR A 118 8.34 6.45 -1.86
CA THR A 118 9.24 7.58 -1.56
C THR A 118 9.18 8.73 -2.58
N GLY A 119 8.11 8.77 -3.38
CA GLY A 119 7.91 9.76 -4.45
C GLY A 119 6.75 10.68 -4.13
N GLN A 120 5.79 10.75 -5.05
CA GLN A 120 4.61 11.62 -4.91
C GLN A 120 3.67 11.18 -3.77
N ASN A 121 3.61 9.88 -3.46
CA ASN A 121 2.80 9.35 -2.35
C ASN A 121 3.26 9.92 -1.00
N GLU A 122 4.57 9.84 -0.72
CA GLU A 122 5.18 10.42 0.47
C GLU A 122 4.96 11.94 0.55
N LYS A 123 5.24 12.67 -0.54
CA LYS A 123 5.06 14.14 -0.55
C LYS A 123 3.63 14.53 -0.21
N PHE A 124 2.64 13.83 -0.78
CA PHE A 124 1.24 14.10 -0.51
C PHE A 124 0.86 13.77 0.94
N LEU A 125 1.29 12.61 1.46
CA LEU A 125 0.99 12.23 2.84
C LEU A 125 1.62 13.21 3.84
N ARG A 126 2.86 13.64 3.59
CA ARG A 126 3.53 14.65 4.43
C ARG A 126 2.79 15.98 4.40
N LEU A 127 2.36 16.45 3.22
CA LEU A 127 1.53 17.65 3.10
C LEU A 127 0.26 17.56 3.95
N LEU A 128 -0.46 16.43 3.88
CA LEU A 128 -1.64 16.21 4.72
C LEU A 128 -1.27 16.18 6.21
N ASN A 129 -0.16 15.52 6.56
CA ASN A 129 0.25 15.40 7.95
C ASN A 129 0.72 16.73 8.55
N ASP A 130 1.37 17.59 7.78
CA ASP A 130 1.75 18.95 8.20
C ASP A 130 0.51 19.81 8.45
N GLN A 131 -0.57 19.57 7.71
CA GLN A 131 -1.82 20.32 7.84
C GLN A 131 -2.73 19.81 8.96
N TYR A 132 -2.84 18.48 9.13
CA TYR A 132 -3.82 17.86 10.02
C TYR A 132 -3.20 17.17 11.25
N GLY A 133 -1.89 16.94 11.27
CA GLY A 133 -1.20 16.30 12.39
C GLY A 133 -1.64 14.86 12.65
N PHE A 134 -1.98 14.10 11.60
CA PHE A 134 -2.52 12.74 11.75
C PHE A 134 -1.59 11.77 12.46
N PHE A 135 -0.29 11.86 12.21
CA PHE A 135 0.72 10.95 12.72
C PHE A 135 1.92 11.71 13.27
N GLN A 136 2.53 11.22 14.36
CA GLN A 136 3.72 11.85 14.94
C GLN A 136 4.95 11.69 14.03
N LYS A 137 5.08 10.52 13.38
CA LYS A 137 6.19 10.22 12.46
C LYS A 137 5.70 9.49 11.21
N ILE A 138 6.23 9.88 10.06
CA ILE A 138 6.04 9.15 8.79
C ILE A 138 7.38 8.54 8.36
N ILE A 139 7.41 7.22 8.25
CA ILE A 139 8.54 6.45 7.73
C ILE A 139 8.22 6.03 6.30
N ALA A 140 8.89 6.62 5.33
CA ALA A 140 8.71 6.28 3.92
C ALA A 140 9.61 5.10 3.50
N LEU A 141 9.03 4.15 2.79
CA LEU A 141 9.69 2.95 2.26
C LEU A 141 9.42 2.84 0.77
N GLU A 142 10.37 2.36 -0.02
CA GLU A 142 10.21 2.28 -1.48
C GLU A 142 9.07 1.35 -1.85
N HIS A 143 8.15 1.81 -2.70
CA HIS A 143 6.94 1.05 -3.02
C HIS A 143 7.25 -0.37 -3.52
N PRO A 144 6.53 -1.42 -3.08
CA PRO A 144 6.78 -2.81 -3.49
C PRO A 144 6.90 -3.02 -5.00
N ARG A 145 6.02 -2.38 -5.78
CA ARG A 145 6.11 -2.34 -7.26
C ARG A 145 7.46 -1.83 -7.77
N PHE A 146 7.99 -0.75 -7.20
CA PHE A 146 9.28 -0.20 -7.61
C PHE A 146 10.41 -1.20 -7.33
N VAL A 147 10.39 -1.83 -6.15
CA VAL A 147 11.40 -2.84 -5.79
C VAL A 147 11.38 -3.99 -6.78
N MET A 148 10.19 -4.52 -7.08
CA MET A 148 10.03 -5.65 -8.00
C MET A 148 10.38 -5.31 -9.46
N GLN A 149 10.20 -4.06 -9.88
CA GLN A 149 10.49 -3.63 -11.26
C GLN A 149 11.95 -3.24 -11.49
N TYR A 150 12.58 -2.59 -10.51
CA TYR A 150 13.88 -1.94 -10.72
C TYR A 150 14.98 -2.44 -9.80
N LYS A 151 14.63 -3.14 -8.72
CA LYS A 151 15.57 -3.57 -7.66
C LYS A 151 15.49 -5.06 -7.36
N ALA A 152 15.03 -5.86 -8.32
CA ALA A 152 14.86 -7.31 -8.15
C ALA A 152 16.14 -8.03 -7.69
N LYS A 153 17.33 -7.58 -8.14
CA LYS A 153 18.63 -8.14 -7.75
C LYS A 153 19.00 -7.86 -6.29
N THR A 154 18.53 -6.75 -5.74
CA THR A 154 18.81 -6.29 -4.37
C THR A 154 17.56 -6.42 -3.49
N LYS A 155 16.58 -7.24 -3.88
CA LYS A 155 15.28 -7.35 -3.21
C LYS A 155 15.39 -7.65 -1.71
N LEU A 156 16.33 -8.52 -1.33
CA LEU A 156 16.57 -8.89 0.07
C LEU A 156 16.94 -7.68 0.94
N GLU A 157 17.76 -6.76 0.42
CA GLU A 157 18.13 -5.52 1.14
C GLU A 157 16.89 -4.67 1.46
N TYR A 158 15.91 -4.63 0.54
CA TYR A 158 14.66 -3.92 0.78
C TYR A 158 13.75 -4.67 1.76
N ILE A 159 13.75 -6.01 1.76
CA ILE A 159 13.01 -6.80 2.76
C ILE A 159 13.57 -6.50 4.16
N GLU A 160 14.89 -6.56 4.33
CA GLU A 160 15.56 -6.24 5.59
C GLU A 160 15.27 -4.81 6.04
N LYS A 161 15.33 -3.84 5.12
CA LYS A 161 14.97 -2.44 5.41
C LYS A 161 13.55 -2.30 5.95
N TYR A 162 12.58 -2.98 5.34
CA TYR A 162 11.19 -2.96 5.81
C TYR A 162 11.07 -3.54 7.22
N VAL A 163 11.62 -4.73 7.45
CA VAL A 163 11.57 -5.40 8.77
C VAL A 163 12.27 -4.57 9.85
N GLN A 164 13.43 -3.99 9.54
CA GLN A 164 14.14 -3.09 10.46
C GLN A 164 13.32 -1.84 10.81
N ALA A 165 12.60 -1.27 9.83
CA ALA A 165 11.69 -0.16 10.09
C ALA A 165 10.55 -0.58 11.02
N PHE A 166 9.97 -1.77 10.80
CA PHE A 166 8.89 -2.31 11.63
C PHE A 166 9.33 -2.62 13.07
N HIS A 167 10.57 -3.06 13.29
CA HIS A 167 11.09 -3.24 14.65
C HIS A 167 11.39 -1.94 15.41
N GLN A 168 11.22 -0.76 14.79
CA GLN A 168 11.25 0.52 15.51
C GLN A 168 9.92 0.84 16.21
N ILE A 169 8.96 -0.11 16.24
CA ILE A 169 7.78 0.00 17.09
C ILE A 169 8.24 0.20 18.55
N GLY A 170 7.78 1.30 19.15
CA GLY A 170 7.88 1.56 20.59
C GLY A 170 6.85 0.77 21.38
#